data_AF-A0AAD4N596-F1
#
_entry.id   AF-A0AAD4N596-F1
#
_cell.length_a   1.000
_cell.length_b   1.000
_cell.length_c   1.000
_cell.angle_alpha   90.00
_cell.angle_beta   90.00
_cell.angle_gamma   90.00
#
_symmetry.space_group_name_H-M   'P 1'
#
loop_
_entity.id
_entity.type
_entity.pdbx_description
1 polymer ?
#
loop_
_entity_poly.entity_id
_entity_poly.type
_entity_poly.pdbx_seq_one_letter_code
_entity_poly.pdbx_strand_id
1 'polypeptide(L)'
;MEKNRGVIRELLKFEFELGHSAKEAMDNINRAKGAGTVSRRTAYECLEEVMDDDFFYRHCFRLGRSDITGIDKTIWRWLGFFFGSDLLMNYCAGTLRITRNCANVPVQQRISVRMSETVRIHYRVIVCSDMGKMLLDTQKRSVALGIDRSVEVGSFKVPKSSFSVHLFYLAAIPGPSSCHYWDNFYKEGEKLI
;
A
#
# COMPACT_ATOMS: atom_id res chain seq x y z
N MET A 1 9.30 -29.36 21.35
CA MET A 1 8.06 -28.63 21.03
C MET A 1 7.69 -28.90 19.59
N GLU A 2 6.54 -29.50 19.38
CA GLU A 2 6.04 -29.83 18.04
C GLU A 2 5.78 -28.52 17.27
N LYS A 3 6.53 -28.30 16.16
CA LYS A 3 6.28 -27.18 15.25
C LYS A 3 5.03 -27.50 14.42
N ASN A 4 3.86 -27.44 15.04
CA ASN A 4 2.60 -27.64 14.35
C ASN A 4 2.40 -26.48 13.36
N ARG A 5 2.71 -26.74 12.08
CA ARG A 5 2.69 -25.73 11.01
C ARG A 5 1.31 -25.07 10.85
N GLY A 6 0.23 -25.78 11.17
CA GLY A 6 -1.12 -25.22 11.16
C GLY A 6 -1.29 -24.11 12.20
N VAL A 7 -0.87 -24.37 13.44
CA VAL A 7 -0.95 -23.40 14.54
C VAL A 7 -0.09 -22.16 14.26
N ILE A 8 1.10 -22.35 13.69
CA ILE A 8 1.99 -21.22 13.32
C ILE A 8 1.34 -20.32 12.27
N ARG A 9 0.65 -20.89 11.27
CA ARG A 9 -0.08 -20.10 10.26
C ARG A 9 -1.24 -19.32 10.85
N GLU A 10 -2.01 -19.92 11.76
CA GLU A 10 -3.12 -19.22 12.43
C GLU A 10 -2.61 -18.07 13.32
N LEU A 11 -1.48 -18.25 14.00
CA LEU A 11 -0.83 -17.16 14.74
C LEU A 11 -0.35 -16.04 13.82
N LEU A 12 0.24 -16.36 12.67
CA LEU A 12 0.65 -15.36 11.68
C LEU A 12 -0.55 -14.58 11.14
N LYS A 13 -1.65 -15.26 10.79
CA LYS A 13 -2.91 -14.63 10.39
C LYS A 13 -3.42 -13.66 11.44
N PHE A 14 -3.47 -14.10 12.69
CA PHE A 14 -3.92 -13.25 13.80
C PHE A 14 -3.05 -12.00 13.97
N GLU A 15 -1.72 -12.13 13.92
CA GLU A 15 -0.81 -10.98 13.96
C GLU A 15 -1.04 -10.01 12.78
N PHE A 16 -1.38 -10.53 11.60
CA PHE A 16 -1.75 -9.71 10.45
C PHE A 16 -3.15 -9.06 10.60
N GLU A 17 -4.10 -9.70 11.26
CA GLU A 17 -5.38 -9.05 11.57
C GLU A 17 -5.19 -7.90 12.58
N LEU A 18 -4.18 -8.01 13.45
CA LEU A 18 -3.86 -6.99 14.46
C LEU A 18 -3.11 -5.77 13.94
N GLY A 19 -2.60 -5.77 12.71
CA GLY A 19 -1.80 -4.64 12.21
C GLY A 19 -0.29 -4.87 12.10
N HIS A 20 0.23 -6.04 12.47
CA HIS A 20 1.68 -6.27 12.57
C HIS A 20 2.30 -6.74 11.25
N SER A 21 3.42 -6.13 10.85
CA SER A 21 4.16 -6.56 9.66
C SER A 21 4.67 -8.01 9.75
N ALA A 22 5.02 -8.63 8.61
CA ALA A 22 5.64 -9.97 8.59
C ALA A 22 6.86 -10.09 9.52
N LYS A 23 7.65 -9.01 9.66
CA LYS A 23 8.78 -9.00 10.57
C LYS A 23 8.32 -8.98 12.03
N GLU A 24 7.39 -8.10 12.38
CA GLU A 24 6.85 -7.98 13.75
C GLU A 24 6.13 -9.26 14.17
N ALA A 25 5.28 -9.81 13.30
CA ALA A 25 4.59 -11.08 13.53
C ALA A 25 5.60 -12.23 13.77
N MET A 26 6.65 -12.32 12.95
CA MET A 26 7.73 -13.28 13.15
C MET A 26 8.45 -13.08 14.49
N ASP A 27 8.83 -11.84 14.82
CA ASP A 27 9.53 -11.50 16.05
C ASP A 27 8.68 -11.79 17.30
N ASN A 28 7.38 -11.50 17.25
CA ASN A 28 6.41 -11.78 18.31
C ASN A 28 6.24 -13.28 18.53
N ILE A 29 6.04 -14.05 17.46
CA ILE A 29 5.85 -15.50 17.55
C ILE A 29 7.15 -16.18 18.01
N ASN A 30 8.31 -15.77 17.49
CA ASN A 30 9.61 -16.30 17.94
C ASN A 30 9.89 -15.96 19.40
N ARG A 31 9.44 -14.81 19.90
CA ARG A 31 9.54 -14.44 21.31
C ARG A 31 8.64 -15.33 22.19
N ALA A 32 7.41 -15.61 21.74
CA ALA A 32 6.43 -16.36 22.52
C ALA A 32 6.62 -17.89 22.48
N LYS A 33 7.10 -18.43 21.36
CA LYS A 33 7.19 -19.88 21.11
C LYS A 33 8.63 -20.41 21.05
N GLY A 34 9.62 -19.52 21.07
CA GLY A 34 11.04 -19.84 21.01
C GLY A 34 11.70 -19.41 19.70
N ALA A 35 12.98 -19.04 19.77
CA ALA A 35 13.74 -18.57 18.63
C ALA A 35 13.76 -19.59 17.47
N GLY A 36 13.57 -19.13 16.24
CA GLY A 36 13.55 -19.98 15.05
C GLY A 36 12.27 -20.82 14.87
N THR A 37 11.18 -20.44 15.54
CA THR A 37 9.84 -21.01 15.32
C THR A 37 9.32 -20.64 13.93
N VAL A 38 9.44 -19.37 13.56
CA VAL A 38 9.03 -18.82 12.26
C VAL A 38 10.25 -18.22 11.57
N SER A 39 10.47 -18.64 10.32
CA SER A 39 11.48 -18.02 9.46
C SER A 39 10.91 -16.76 8.81
N ARG A 40 11.78 -15.81 8.47
CA ARG A 40 11.38 -14.62 7.69
C ARG A 40 10.60 -15.03 6.44
N ARG A 41 11.15 -15.96 5.66
CA ARG A 41 10.51 -16.45 4.43
C ARG A 41 9.08 -16.92 4.68
N THR A 42 8.86 -17.76 5.70
CA THR A 42 7.54 -18.28 6.06
C THR A 42 6.55 -17.18 6.43
N ALA A 43 6.99 -16.17 7.19
CA ALA A 43 6.12 -15.05 7.55
C ALA A 43 5.67 -14.25 6.32
N TYR A 44 6.58 -13.99 5.37
CA TYR A 44 6.25 -13.28 4.12
C TYR A 44 5.39 -14.12 3.17
N GLU A 45 5.64 -15.43 3.05
CA GLU A 45 4.79 -16.34 2.26
C GLU A 45 3.38 -16.43 2.84
N CYS A 46 3.25 -16.57 4.16
CA CYS A 46 1.94 -16.59 4.84
C CYS A 46 1.21 -15.24 4.68
N LEU A 47 1.95 -14.12 4.68
CA LEU A 47 1.37 -12.80 4.45
C LEU A 47 0.80 -12.66 3.03
N GLU A 48 1.47 -13.21 2.03
CA GLU A 48 0.97 -13.24 0.65
C GLU A 48 -0.26 -14.16 0.52
N GLU A 49 -0.32 -15.28 1.25
CA GLU A 49 -1.50 -16.15 1.32
C GLU A 49 -2.73 -15.46 1.95
N VAL A 50 -2.50 -14.64 2.98
CA VAL A 50 -3.58 -13.91 3.69
C VAL A 50 -4.03 -12.67 2.93
N MET A 51 -3.19 -12.17 2.02
CA MET A 51 -3.52 -11.06 1.14
C MET A 51 -4.30 -11.52 -0.09
N ASP A 52 -5.41 -12.20 0.17
CA ASP A 52 -6.42 -12.42 -0.85
C ASP A 52 -7.06 -11.09 -1.31
N ASP A 53 -7.97 -11.19 -2.27
CA ASP A 53 -8.64 -10.02 -2.80
C ASP A 53 -9.54 -9.35 -1.75
N ASP A 54 -10.18 -10.13 -0.87
CA ASP A 54 -11.04 -9.61 0.19
C ASP A 54 -10.26 -8.77 1.20
N PHE A 55 -9.10 -9.25 1.64
CA PHE A 55 -8.20 -8.51 2.52
C PHE A 55 -7.74 -7.22 1.85
N PHE A 56 -7.32 -7.31 0.58
CA PHE A 56 -6.88 -6.13 -0.17
C PHE A 56 -8.00 -5.09 -0.29
N TYR A 57 -9.20 -5.49 -0.71
CA TYR A 57 -10.32 -4.56 -0.88
C TYR A 57 -10.83 -4.03 0.45
N ARG A 58 -10.69 -4.76 1.57
CA ARG A 58 -11.07 -4.29 2.91
C ARG A 58 -10.14 -3.18 3.43
N HIS A 59 -8.84 -3.26 3.12
CA HIS A 59 -7.83 -2.39 3.73
C HIS A 59 -7.19 -1.37 2.77
N CYS A 60 -7.44 -1.48 1.46
CA CYS A 60 -6.86 -0.54 0.51
C CYS A 60 -7.49 0.85 0.58
N PHE A 61 -6.67 1.86 0.31
CA PHE A 61 -7.14 3.20 -0.01
C PHE A 61 -7.74 3.20 -1.41
N ARG A 62 -8.87 3.90 -1.55
CA ARG A 62 -9.58 4.06 -2.82
C ARG A 62 -9.51 5.52 -3.23
N LEU A 63 -8.80 5.78 -4.30
CA LEU A 63 -8.50 7.11 -4.80
C LEU A 63 -9.02 7.22 -6.24
N GLY A 64 -9.75 8.29 -6.55
CA GLY A 64 -10.39 8.42 -7.85
C GLY A 64 -10.38 9.85 -8.38
N ARG A 65 -10.40 9.97 -9.70
CA ARG A 65 -10.70 11.19 -10.44
C ARG A 65 -11.70 10.85 -11.54
N SER A 66 -12.81 11.58 -11.61
CA SER A 66 -13.79 11.51 -12.68
C SER A 66 -13.64 12.70 -13.62
N ASP A 67 -14.38 12.67 -14.73
CA ASP A 67 -14.56 13.83 -15.62
C ASP A 67 -13.24 14.38 -16.20
N ILE A 68 -12.27 13.47 -16.41
CA ILE A 68 -10.98 13.84 -16.98
C ILE A 68 -11.19 14.04 -18.48
N THR A 69 -10.96 15.26 -18.95
CA THR A 69 -11.05 15.66 -20.34
C THR A 69 -9.66 16.02 -20.86
N GLY A 70 -9.16 15.32 -21.88
CA GLY A 70 -7.89 15.65 -22.53
C GLY A 70 -6.61 15.15 -21.81
N ILE A 71 -5.46 15.34 -22.48
CA ILE A 71 -4.11 14.95 -22.02
C ILE A 71 -3.43 16.04 -21.18
N ASP A 72 -3.95 17.27 -21.22
CA ASP A 72 -3.46 18.43 -20.47
C ASP A 72 -3.60 18.28 -18.94
N LYS A 73 -4.46 17.36 -18.48
CA LYS A 73 -4.70 17.06 -17.06
C LYS A 73 -4.27 15.63 -16.68
N THR A 74 -3.05 15.25 -17.04
CA THR A 74 -2.58 13.84 -16.94
C THR A 74 -1.68 13.55 -15.75
N ILE A 75 -1.43 14.53 -14.89
CA ILE A 75 -0.71 14.33 -13.64
C ILE A 75 -1.72 14.38 -12.50
N TRP A 76 -1.87 13.26 -11.80
CA TRP A 76 -2.75 13.10 -10.64
C TRP A 76 -1.90 12.79 -9.43
N ARG A 77 -1.79 13.78 -8.55
CA ARG A 77 -1.11 13.63 -7.28
C ARG A 77 -2.11 13.25 -6.21
N TRP A 78 -1.86 12.14 -5.55
CA TRP A 78 -2.59 11.78 -4.33
C TRP A 78 -1.65 11.98 -3.15
N LEU A 79 -1.76 13.18 -2.58
CA LEU A 79 -1.07 13.54 -1.36
C LEU A 79 -1.66 12.72 -0.23
N GLY A 80 -0.79 12.03 0.50
CA GLY A 80 -1.23 11.23 1.62
C GLY A 80 -0.11 11.07 2.61
N PHE A 81 -0.38 11.51 3.83
CA PHE A 81 0.41 11.32 5.04
C PHE A 81 0.45 9.82 5.45
N PHE A 82 0.57 8.92 4.48
CA PHE A 82 0.44 7.47 4.64
C PHE A 82 1.83 6.84 4.60
N PHE A 83 2.48 6.83 5.76
CA PHE A 83 3.73 6.08 5.99
C PHE A 83 4.94 6.52 5.16
N GLY A 84 4.97 7.78 4.68
CA GLY A 84 6.13 8.32 3.96
C GLY A 84 6.25 7.87 2.49
N SER A 85 5.13 7.51 1.85
CA SER A 85 5.07 7.24 0.41
C SER A 85 4.08 8.20 -0.26
N ASP A 86 4.57 9.34 -0.75
CA ASP A 86 3.81 10.23 -1.63
C ASP A 86 3.75 9.58 -3.02
N LEU A 87 2.54 9.24 -3.47
CA LEU A 87 2.34 8.60 -4.77
C LEU A 87 1.82 9.62 -5.79
N LEU A 88 2.57 9.74 -6.87
CA LEU A 88 2.24 10.52 -8.04
C LEU A 88 1.88 9.57 -9.16
N MET A 89 0.68 9.70 -9.73
CA MET A 89 0.34 8.97 -10.94
C MET A 89 0.28 9.92 -12.11
N ASN A 90 0.95 9.56 -13.20
CA ASN A 90 1.04 10.40 -14.37
C ASN A 90 0.83 9.58 -15.64
N TYR A 91 0.12 10.17 -16.60
CA TYR A 91 -0.06 9.60 -17.92
C TYR A 91 0.73 10.41 -18.93
N CYS A 92 1.70 9.79 -19.59
CA CYS A 92 2.55 10.45 -20.57
C CYS A 92 2.78 9.51 -21.76
N ALA A 93 2.67 10.05 -22.97
CA ALA A 93 2.94 9.33 -24.22
C ALA A 93 2.18 7.99 -24.37
N GLY A 94 0.93 7.89 -23.89
CA GLY A 94 0.16 6.64 -23.97
C GLY A 94 0.25 5.74 -22.73
N THR A 95 1.13 6.08 -21.79
CA THR A 95 1.50 5.19 -20.69
C THR A 95 1.19 5.83 -19.34
N LEU A 96 0.54 5.05 -18.48
CA LEU A 96 0.28 5.37 -17.09
C LEU A 96 1.40 4.86 -16.19
N ARG A 97 1.89 5.71 -15.29
CA ARG A 97 2.96 5.39 -14.34
C ARG A 97 2.61 5.82 -12.94
N ILE A 98 3.00 5.02 -11.95
CA ILE A 98 3.00 5.40 -10.53
C ILE A 98 4.43 5.68 -10.11
N THR A 99 4.65 6.80 -9.44
CA THR A 99 5.96 7.24 -8.93
C THR A 99 5.85 7.46 -7.43
N ARG A 100 6.82 6.94 -6.66
CA ARG A 100 6.97 7.29 -5.25
C ARG A 100 7.74 8.60 -5.15
N ASN A 101 7.02 9.72 -5.23
CA ASN A 101 7.60 11.05 -5.23
C ASN A 101 8.15 11.44 -3.85
N CYS A 102 9.28 12.13 -3.79
CA CYS A 102 9.84 12.71 -2.56
C CYS A 102 10.29 14.17 -2.74
N ALA A 103 9.70 14.90 -3.69
CA ALA A 103 10.03 16.31 -3.91
C ALA A 103 9.56 17.21 -2.74
N ASN A 104 10.53 17.89 -2.12
CA ASN A 104 10.45 19.09 -1.25
C ASN A 104 10.60 18.95 0.27
N VAL A 105 11.54 18.15 0.81
CA VAL A 105 12.04 18.41 2.19
C VAL A 105 13.56 18.20 2.28
N PRO A 106 14.34 19.19 2.77
CA PRO A 106 15.75 19.01 3.12
C PRO A 106 15.97 17.83 4.07
N VAL A 107 17.08 17.14 3.89
CA VAL A 107 17.40 15.82 4.47
C VAL A 107 17.35 15.75 6.01
N GLN A 108 17.35 16.89 6.71
CA GLN A 108 17.57 16.99 8.16
C GLN A 108 16.32 16.89 9.06
N GLN A 109 15.09 16.85 8.52
CA GLN A 109 13.84 16.77 9.32
C GLN A 109 13.06 15.46 9.09
N ARG A 110 13.76 14.33 8.95
CA ARG A 110 13.14 13.02 8.65
C ARG A 110 12.75 12.28 9.94
N ILE A 111 11.60 12.61 10.54
CA ILE A 111 11.06 11.82 11.65
C ILE A 111 10.27 10.61 11.09
N SER A 112 10.89 9.43 11.26
CA SER A 112 10.30 8.11 11.60
C SER A 112 9.59 7.18 10.59
N VAL A 113 9.40 7.47 9.29
CA VAL A 113 8.91 6.41 8.34
C VAL A 113 9.56 6.41 6.95
N ARG A 114 10.53 7.30 6.70
CA ARG A 114 11.28 7.39 5.43
C ARG A 114 12.47 6.41 5.31
N MET A 115 12.54 5.38 6.13
CA MET A 115 13.78 4.60 6.36
C MET A 115 14.01 3.44 5.38
N SER A 116 13.03 3.02 4.57
CA SER A 116 13.25 1.95 3.58
C SER A 116 13.50 2.51 2.19
N GLU A 117 14.66 2.15 1.62
CA GLU A 117 15.04 2.44 0.22
C GLU A 117 13.94 2.04 -0.76
N THR A 118 13.21 0.96 -0.45
CA THR A 118 12.07 0.46 -1.23
C THR A 118 10.86 0.18 -0.33
N VAL A 119 9.66 0.46 -0.82
CA VAL A 119 8.39 0.08 -0.16
C VAL A 119 7.63 -0.84 -1.09
N ARG A 120 7.17 -1.98 -0.58
CA ARG A 120 6.30 -2.87 -1.35
C ARG A 120 4.89 -2.30 -1.32
N ILE A 121 4.34 -2.06 -2.50
CA ILE A 121 3.00 -1.56 -2.68
C ILE A 121 2.15 -2.59 -3.40
N HIS A 122 0.90 -2.71 -2.97
CA HIS A 122 -0.14 -3.48 -3.64
C HIS A 122 -1.12 -2.51 -4.25
N TYR A 123 -1.44 -2.70 -5.53
CA TYR A 123 -2.31 -1.79 -6.24
C TYR A 123 -3.19 -2.48 -7.26
N ARG A 124 -4.32 -1.84 -7.57
CA ARG A 124 -5.11 -2.09 -8.77
C ARG A 124 -5.49 -0.73 -9.35
N VAL A 125 -5.27 -0.56 -10.64
CA VAL A 125 -5.70 0.65 -11.35
C VAL A 125 -6.76 0.27 -12.36
N ILE A 126 -7.88 0.99 -12.31
CA ILE A 126 -8.99 0.84 -13.23
C ILE A 126 -9.21 2.19 -13.92
N VAL A 127 -9.26 2.17 -15.25
CA VAL A 127 -9.61 3.34 -16.07
C VAL A 127 -10.88 3.01 -16.83
N CYS A 128 -11.89 3.87 -16.74
CA CYS A 128 -13.18 3.69 -17.39
C CYS A 128 -13.54 4.92 -18.22
N SER A 129 -14.14 4.73 -19.40
CA SER A 129 -14.79 5.82 -20.12
C SER A 129 -16.03 6.30 -19.38
N ASP A 130 -16.54 7.47 -19.76
CA ASP A 130 -17.86 7.98 -19.38
C ASP A 130 -19.01 6.99 -19.63
N MET A 131 -18.95 6.20 -20.70
CA MET A 131 -19.92 5.12 -20.98
C MET A 131 -19.73 3.85 -20.13
N GLY A 132 -18.84 3.86 -19.14
CA GLY A 132 -18.56 2.69 -18.29
C GLY A 132 -17.71 1.61 -18.93
N LYS A 133 -17.18 1.81 -20.15
CA LYS A 133 -16.27 0.87 -20.78
C LYS A 133 -14.91 0.90 -20.08
N MET A 134 -14.45 -0.26 -19.65
CA MET A 134 -13.11 -0.44 -19.08
C MET A 134 -12.04 -0.25 -20.16
N LEU A 135 -11.18 0.75 -19.96
CA LEU A 135 -10.06 1.10 -20.83
C LEU A 135 -8.75 0.47 -20.36
N LEU A 136 -8.60 0.29 -19.05
CA LEU A 136 -7.48 -0.38 -18.41
C LEU A 136 -7.95 -1.02 -17.10
N ASP A 137 -7.47 -2.22 -16.82
CA ASP A 137 -7.52 -2.84 -15.50
C ASP A 137 -6.27 -3.66 -15.29
N THR A 138 -5.46 -3.27 -14.32
CA THR A 138 -4.19 -3.95 -14.05
C THR A 138 -4.34 -5.30 -13.36
N GLN A 139 -5.55 -5.61 -12.88
CA GLN A 139 -5.78 -6.54 -11.77
C GLN A 139 -4.98 -6.12 -10.53
N LYS A 140 -5.09 -6.91 -9.44
CA LYS A 140 -4.23 -6.73 -8.27
C LYS A 140 -2.78 -7.03 -8.67
N ARG A 141 -1.88 -6.08 -8.40
CA ARG A 141 -0.44 -6.17 -8.65
C ARG A 141 0.33 -5.76 -7.41
N SER A 142 1.56 -6.26 -7.31
CA SER A 142 2.48 -5.96 -6.23
C SER A 142 3.82 -5.51 -6.81
N VAL A 143 4.40 -4.43 -6.30
CA VAL A 143 5.72 -3.96 -6.75
C VAL A 143 6.50 -3.34 -5.60
N ALA A 144 7.81 -3.54 -5.59
CA ALA A 144 8.72 -2.79 -4.72
C ALA A 144 9.07 -1.46 -5.40
N LEU A 145 8.72 -0.34 -4.77
CA LEU A 145 8.90 1.00 -5.33
C LEU A 145 9.90 1.79 -4.48
N GLY A 146 11.01 2.15 -5.11
CA GLY A 146 12.04 3.01 -4.52
C GLY A 146 11.65 4.49 -4.52
N ILE A 147 12.35 5.31 -3.75
CA ILE A 147 12.18 6.77 -3.75
C ILE A 147 12.48 7.32 -5.16
N ASP A 148 11.60 8.19 -5.65
CA ASP A 148 11.61 8.82 -6.97
C ASP A 148 11.69 7.83 -8.15
N ARG A 149 11.40 6.55 -7.89
CA ARG A 149 11.27 5.52 -8.91
C ARG A 149 9.83 5.43 -9.36
N SER A 150 9.67 5.11 -10.64
CA SER A 150 8.38 4.90 -11.28
C SER A 150 8.22 3.46 -11.72
N VAL A 151 6.99 2.97 -11.67
CA VAL A 151 6.55 1.72 -12.28
C VAL A 151 5.55 2.04 -13.38
N GLU A 152 5.67 1.35 -14.51
CA GLU A 152 4.65 1.36 -15.55
C GLU A 152 3.47 0.49 -15.12
N VAL A 153 2.28 1.10 -15.14
CA VAL A 153 1.03 0.48 -14.71
C VAL A 153 0.29 -0.13 -15.89
N GLY A 154 0.37 0.53 -17.05
CA GLY A 154 -0.22 0.08 -18.29
C GLY A 154 -0.41 1.22 -19.26
N SER A 155 -0.95 0.92 -20.43
CA SER A 155 -1.25 1.89 -21.48
C SER A 155 -2.72 1.81 -21.85
N PHE A 156 -3.28 2.95 -22.26
CA PHE A 156 -4.63 3.03 -22.79
C PHE A 156 -4.72 4.18 -23.77
N LYS A 157 -5.68 4.14 -24.70
CA LYS A 157 -5.94 5.28 -25.58
C LYS A 157 -6.92 6.23 -24.90
N VAL A 158 -6.51 7.48 -24.72
CA VAL A 158 -7.39 8.52 -24.16
C VAL A 158 -8.63 8.65 -25.06
N PRO A 159 -9.85 8.49 -24.51
CA PRO A 159 -11.07 8.66 -25.27
C PRO A 159 -11.27 10.13 -25.66
N LYS A 160 -12.10 10.37 -26.69
CA LYS A 160 -12.51 11.75 -27.05
C LYS A 160 -13.45 12.35 -26.01
N SER A 161 -14.21 11.51 -25.32
CA SER A 161 -15.08 11.87 -24.22
C SER A 161 -14.32 11.88 -22.88
N SER A 162 -15.02 12.18 -21.79
CA SER A 162 -14.41 12.14 -20.46
C SER A 162 -14.15 10.70 -20.00
N PHE A 163 -13.21 10.55 -19.08
CA PHE A 163 -12.91 9.26 -18.46
C PHE A 163 -12.62 9.42 -16.97
N SER A 164 -12.59 8.29 -16.27
CA SER A 164 -12.27 8.21 -14.85
C SER A 164 -11.10 7.27 -14.62
N VAL A 165 -10.34 7.57 -13.58
CA VAL A 165 -9.17 6.81 -13.16
C VAL A 165 -9.30 6.52 -11.68
N HIS A 166 -9.19 5.24 -11.31
CA HIS A 166 -9.36 4.74 -9.95
C HIS A 166 -8.13 3.94 -9.55
N LEU A 167 -7.51 4.34 -8.45
CA LEU A 167 -6.37 3.66 -7.83
C LEU A 167 -6.82 3.06 -6.50
N PHE A 168 -6.71 1.75 -6.40
CA PHE A 168 -6.77 0.99 -5.16
C PHE A 168 -5.34 0.73 -4.71
N TYR A 169 -4.99 1.08 -3.47
CA TYR A 169 -3.59 1.05 -3.02
C TYR A 169 -3.42 0.63 -1.55
N LEU A 170 -2.39 -0.17 -1.27
CA LEU A 170 -1.97 -0.58 0.06
C LEU A 170 -0.43 -0.61 0.17
N ALA A 171 0.14 0.23 1.04
CA ALA A 171 1.59 0.49 1.18
C ALA A 171 2.34 -0.46 2.14
N ALA A 172 1.60 -1.06 3.06
CA ALA A 172 2.11 -1.85 4.16
C ALA A 172 1.04 -2.89 4.50
N ILE A 173 1.49 -4.08 4.87
CA ILE A 173 0.58 -5.14 5.29
C ILE A 173 0.96 -5.50 6.71
N PRO A 174 0.01 -5.45 7.63
CA PRO A 174 -1.20 -4.64 7.61
C PRO A 174 -0.80 -3.19 7.90
N GLY A 175 -1.48 -2.23 7.26
CA GLY A 175 -1.38 -0.85 7.72
C GLY A 175 -1.97 -0.81 9.13
N PRO A 176 -1.34 -0.14 10.12
CA PRO A 176 -2.01 0.08 11.39
C PRO A 176 -3.35 0.75 11.11
N SER A 177 -4.36 0.36 11.88
CA SER A 177 -5.68 0.99 11.81
C SER A 177 -5.51 2.50 11.81
N SER A 178 -6.34 3.21 11.05
CA SER A 178 -6.31 4.68 11.04
C SER A 178 -6.42 5.25 12.46
N CYS A 179 -7.06 4.54 13.40
CA CYS A 179 -7.11 4.89 14.82
C CYS A 179 -5.78 4.74 15.58
N HIS A 180 -4.81 3.94 15.14
CA HIS A 180 -3.52 3.83 15.84
C HIS A 180 -2.81 5.19 15.98
N TYR A 181 -2.99 6.09 15.00
CA TYR A 181 -2.46 7.45 15.04
C TYR A 181 -3.28 8.37 15.95
N TRP A 182 -4.61 8.25 15.92
CA TRP A 182 -5.50 9.04 16.78
C TRP A 182 -5.36 8.63 18.25
N ASP A 183 -5.28 7.34 18.53
CA ASP A 183 -5.17 6.77 19.88
C ASP A 183 -3.89 7.22 20.58
N ASN A 184 -2.78 7.39 19.86
CA ASN A 184 -1.54 7.94 20.42
C ASN A 184 -1.68 9.44 20.71
N PHE A 185 -2.39 10.18 19.88
CA PHE A 185 -2.69 11.60 20.13
C PHE A 185 -3.59 11.80 21.35
N TYR A 186 -4.63 10.97 21.52
CA TYR A 186 -5.53 11.03 22.68
C TYR A 186 -4.82 10.59 23.98
N LYS A 187 -3.94 9.58 23.92
CA LYS A 187 -3.14 9.14 25.08
C LYS A 187 -2.12 10.18 25.54
N GLU A 188 -1.64 11.06 24.66
CA GLU A 188 -0.81 12.21 25.05
C GLU A 188 -1.66 13.35 25.64
N GLY A 189 -2.88 13.55 25.15
CA GLY A 189 -3.84 14.52 25.71
C GLY A 189 -4.32 14.18 27.13
N GLU A 190 -4.52 12.90 27.46
CA GLU A 190 -4.91 12.46 28.81
C GLU A 190 -3.77 12.53 29.85
N LYS A 191 -2.51 12.66 29.41
CA LYS A 191 -1.37 12.87 30.33
C LYS A 191 -1.16 14.33 30.73
N LEU A 192 -1.95 15.24 30.15
CA LEU A 192 -1.87 16.69 30.36
C LEU A 192 -3.07 17.26 31.13
N ILE A 193 -3.88 16.41 31.78
CA ILE A 193 -4.96 16.79 32.69
C ILE A 193 -4.69 16.20 34.07
#